data_AF-A0ABD2KT68-F1
#
_entry.id   AF-A0ABD2KT68-F1
#
_cell.length_a   1.000
_cell.length_b   1.000
_cell.length_c   1.000
_cell.angle_alpha   90.00
_cell.angle_beta   90.00
_cell.angle_gamma   90.00
#
_symmetry.space_group_name_H-M   'P 1'
#
loop_
_entity.id
_entity.type
_entity.pdbx_description
1 polymer ?
#
loop_
_entity_poly.entity_id
_entity_poly.type
_entity_poly.pdbx_seq_one_letter_code
_entity_poly.pdbx_strand_id
1 'polypeptide(L)'
;MDNHPRKRSSNFSIDHILSAPKKPRQGFLINELLGVVHLLGSVQQGEGTSKEAKDYVKKLENSIEHMAKFHYVKIKSKFTITDLPSTPEALLAGIFQHCIDEAIAESRERNIEPTHLGCMISSPMLEGGDIPIPIRQMTNNTLDTILNQFKKVAQSKQQKNVSLWGEPFTVTITTLDRNGLPSKRRVNGGARRPIKTAVHHRINDQCLIKIRNNDNHYCLFYALQATMVAKTCNWPRWKFSRYLNNQYGQQGQLHHDAVELMQQVNAPMDLDGYDADTFVPHVVDYWNNAQQQHRFAVFIFGSLGLYKPLYKYIDNTYDTPLLLYFNEDHFDGVQKQGGLFGRPYCLECERPYRRMSEHNKTCKARCVLCSRVGPLFPCPSSAGFFKKCKECNKKFTNNGCYQHHLQSGFCKRSKKCKDCGSVWDVAVNNRNGRKGLVAVNASVRCATTTTTLSVAATFNPLSPKNATPTAS
;
A
#
# COMPACT_ATOMS: atom_id res chain seq x y z
N MET A 1 49.41 8.16 -58.16
CA MET A 1 48.18 7.33 -58.16
C MET A 1 47.54 7.51 -56.80
N ASP A 2 46.80 8.60 -56.69
CA ASP A 2 46.24 9.14 -55.46
C ASP A 2 44.89 8.47 -55.15
N ASN A 3 44.79 7.81 -54.00
CA ASN A 3 43.52 7.29 -53.49
C ASN A 3 42.99 8.23 -52.41
N HIS A 4 42.16 9.18 -52.86
CA HIS A 4 41.35 10.02 -52.00
C HIS A 4 40.23 9.21 -51.30
N PRO A 5 39.96 9.46 -50.01
CA PRO A 5 38.74 8.97 -49.37
C PRO A 5 37.54 9.78 -49.86
N ARG A 6 36.49 9.09 -50.31
CA ARG A 6 35.20 9.68 -50.69
C ARG A 6 34.56 10.38 -49.49
N LYS A 7 34.66 11.71 -49.45
CA LYS A 7 33.82 12.59 -48.63
C LYS A 7 32.36 12.41 -49.07
N ARG A 8 31.49 11.91 -48.20
CA ARG A 8 30.04 12.15 -48.32
C ARG A 8 29.77 13.56 -47.81
N SER A 9 29.29 14.42 -48.70
CA SER A 9 28.81 15.77 -48.40
C SER A 9 27.60 15.70 -47.48
N SER A 10 27.72 16.26 -46.28
CA SER A 10 26.61 16.56 -45.39
C SER A 10 25.85 17.78 -45.91
N ASN A 11 24.69 17.57 -46.52
CA ASN A 11 23.72 18.65 -46.78
C ASN A 11 22.80 18.83 -45.57
N PHE A 12 23.37 19.21 -44.43
CA PHE A 12 22.60 19.70 -43.29
C PHE A 12 22.89 21.19 -43.13
N SER A 13 22.02 22.02 -43.72
CA SER A 13 21.97 23.44 -43.39
C SER A 13 21.27 23.61 -42.04
N ILE A 14 21.92 24.35 -41.14
CA ILE A 14 21.44 24.68 -39.78
C ILE A 14 20.21 25.61 -39.83
N ASP A 15 19.89 26.20 -40.98
CA ASP A 15 18.78 27.16 -41.11
C ASP A 15 17.39 26.52 -41.19
N HIS A 16 17.29 25.19 -41.32
CA HIS A 16 15.99 24.49 -41.29
C HIS A 16 15.51 24.11 -39.88
N ILE A 17 16.32 24.30 -38.82
CA ILE A 17 15.96 23.94 -37.44
C ILE A 17 15.27 25.10 -36.69
N LEU A 18 15.37 26.35 -37.18
CA LEU A 18 14.79 27.53 -36.51
C LEU A 18 13.50 28.07 -37.16
N SER A 19 12.93 27.36 -38.14
CA SER A 19 11.66 27.72 -38.75
C SER A 19 10.49 27.05 -38.03
N ALA A 20 9.72 27.82 -37.26
CA ALA A 20 8.53 27.33 -36.56
C ALA A 20 7.47 26.74 -37.54
N PRO A 21 6.96 25.51 -37.34
CA PRO A 21 5.76 25.08 -38.02
C PRO A 21 4.53 25.60 -37.27
N LYS A 22 3.82 26.52 -37.93
CA LYS A 22 2.43 26.86 -37.63
C LYS A 22 1.54 25.65 -37.93
N LYS A 23 0.74 25.28 -36.93
CA LYS A 23 -0.59 24.61 -36.90
C LYS A 23 -0.60 23.33 -36.05
N PRO A 24 -1.48 23.24 -35.05
CA PRO A 24 -1.66 22.02 -34.27
C PRO A 24 -2.25 20.94 -35.17
N ARG A 25 -1.59 19.77 -35.22
CA ARG A 25 -2.21 18.55 -35.73
C ARG A 25 -3.36 18.20 -34.81
N GLN A 26 -4.58 18.18 -35.37
CA GLN A 26 -5.78 17.63 -34.75
C GLN A 26 -5.44 16.33 -34.03
N GLY A 27 -5.61 16.33 -32.72
CA GLY A 27 -5.60 15.09 -31.94
C GLY A 27 -6.72 14.20 -32.46
N PHE A 28 -6.38 12.93 -32.71
CA PHE A 28 -7.36 11.86 -32.89
C PHE A 28 -8.32 11.88 -31.68
N LEU A 29 -9.58 12.19 -31.97
CA LEU A 29 -10.65 12.28 -30.99
C LEU A 29 -11.03 10.88 -30.51
N ILE A 30 -10.71 10.59 -29.24
CA ILE A 30 -11.28 9.46 -28.47
C ILE A 30 -12.82 9.52 -28.39
N ASN A 31 -13.42 10.68 -28.74
CA ASN A 31 -14.87 10.85 -28.79
C ASN A 31 -15.55 10.02 -29.90
N GLU A 32 -14.84 9.53 -30.92
CA GLU A 32 -15.43 8.62 -31.93
C GLU A 32 -15.46 7.15 -31.48
N LEU A 33 -14.65 6.76 -30.49
CA LEU A 33 -14.67 5.40 -29.92
C LEU A 33 -15.74 5.22 -28.82
N LEU A 34 -16.25 6.33 -28.27
CA LEU A 34 -17.35 6.33 -27.28
C LEU A 34 -18.73 6.55 -27.92
N GLY A 35 -18.80 6.83 -29.22
CA GLY A 35 -20.04 7.10 -29.96
C GLY A 35 -20.92 5.87 -30.28
N VAL A 36 -20.51 4.65 -29.92
CA VAL A 36 -21.25 3.41 -30.25
C VAL A 36 -21.99 2.80 -29.05
N VAL A 37 -21.82 3.32 -27.82
CA VAL A 37 -22.50 2.76 -26.63
C VAL A 37 -23.85 3.46 -26.32
N HIS A 38 -24.24 4.49 -27.09
CA HIS A 38 -25.49 5.22 -26.83
C HIS A 38 -26.76 4.53 -27.37
N LEU A 39 -26.69 3.28 -27.83
CA LEU A 39 -27.82 2.58 -28.46
C LEU A 39 -28.34 1.33 -27.72
N LEU A 40 -27.80 0.98 -26.54
CA LEU A 40 -28.30 -0.16 -25.77
C LEU A 40 -28.51 0.23 -24.31
N GLY A 41 -29.67 0.83 -24.02
CA GLY A 41 -30.10 1.09 -22.65
C GLY A 41 -31.17 2.15 -22.49
N SER A 42 -32.16 2.22 -23.39
CA SER A 42 -33.40 2.97 -23.13
C SER A 42 -34.14 2.31 -21.96
N VAL A 43 -33.95 2.86 -20.76
CA VAL A 43 -34.76 2.51 -19.59
C VAL A 43 -36.16 3.09 -19.82
N GLN A 44 -37.16 2.21 -19.77
CA GLN A 44 -38.58 2.54 -19.85
C GLN A 44 -38.93 3.63 -18.84
N GLN A 45 -39.58 4.69 -19.32
CA GLN A 45 -40.21 5.72 -18.50
C GLN A 45 -41.33 5.09 -17.67
N GLY A 46 -41.09 4.97 -16.36
CA GLY A 46 -42.13 4.82 -15.35
C GLY A 46 -42.22 6.11 -14.55
N GLU A 47 -43.42 6.69 -14.47
CA GLU A 47 -43.73 7.88 -13.68
C GLU A 47 -43.42 7.66 -12.20
N GLY A 48 -42.36 8.33 -11.75
CA GLY A 48 -41.95 8.47 -10.37
C GLY A 48 -40.66 9.28 -10.41
N THR A 49 -40.64 10.45 -9.77
CA THR A 49 -39.54 11.41 -9.75
C THR A 49 -38.16 10.74 -9.78
N SER A 50 -37.57 10.61 -10.97
CA SER A 50 -36.31 9.91 -11.18
C SER A 50 -35.18 10.85 -10.79
N LYS A 51 -34.59 10.61 -9.62
CA LYS A 51 -33.37 11.30 -9.20
C LYS A 51 -32.25 10.95 -10.19
N GLU A 52 -31.53 11.95 -10.67
CA GLU A 52 -30.40 11.76 -11.56
C GLU A 52 -29.14 11.33 -10.78
N ALA A 53 -28.13 10.76 -11.45
CA ALA A 53 -26.90 10.29 -10.81
C ALA A 53 -26.21 11.36 -9.93
N LYS A 54 -26.30 12.64 -10.32
CA LYS A 54 -25.78 13.80 -9.58
C LYS A 54 -26.47 14.01 -8.22
N ASP A 55 -27.75 13.64 -8.10
CA ASP A 55 -28.55 13.87 -6.90
C ASP A 55 -28.18 12.91 -5.76
N TYR A 56 -27.44 11.85 -6.07
CA TYR A 56 -26.92 10.88 -5.10
C TYR A 56 -25.49 11.20 -4.66
N VAL A 57 -24.83 12.19 -5.27
CA VAL A 57 -23.41 12.47 -5.09
C VAL A 57 -23.22 13.82 -4.41
N LYS A 58 -22.56 13.82 -3.25
CA LYS A 58 -22.10 15.03 -2.58
C LYS A 58 -20.58 15.10 -2.59
N LYS A 59 -20.03 16.11 -3.27
CA LYS A 59 -18.60 16.41 -3.24
C LYS A 59 -18.19 16.93 -1.86
N LEU A 60 -17.09 16.39 -1.31
CA LEU A 60 -16.61 16.76 0.02
C LEU A 60 -15.36 17.64 -0.04
N GLU A 61 -14.28 17.13 -0.65
CA GLU A 61 -12.96 17.73 -0.57
C GLU A 61 -12.17 17.47 -1.85
N ASN A 62 -11.33 18.43 -2.24
CA ASN A 62 -10.29 18.24 -3.24
C ASN A 62 -8.92 18.57 -2.65
N SER A 63 -7.93 17.74 -2.94
CA SER A 63 -6.53 18.01 -2.62
C SER A 63 -5.64 17.87 -3.84
N ILE A 64 -4.72 18.81 -4.02
CA ILE A 64 -3.70 18.80 -5.07
C ILE A 64 -2.34 18.57 -4.44
N GLU A 65 -1.64 17.59 -4.98
CA GLU A 65 -0.32 17.16 -4.55
C GLU A 65 0.65 17.28 -5.74
N HIS A 66 1.53 18.27 -5.70
CA HIS A 66 2.61 18.40 -6.68
C HIS A 66 3.79 17.50 -6.28
N MET A 67 4.04 16.47 -7.07
CA MET A 67 5.12 15.53 -6.83
C MET A 67 6.28 15.83 -7.77
N ALA A 68 6.98 16.93 -7.49
CA ALA A 68 8.10 17.42 -8.31
C ALA A 68 9.20 16.36 -8.53
N LYS A 69 9.41 15.47 -7.56
CA LYS A 69 10.38 14.37 -7.63
C LYS A 69 10.04 13.33 -8.71
N PHE A 70 8.76 13.11 -8.98
CA PHE A 70 8.29 12.05 -9.87
C PHE A 70 7.67 12.58 -11.15
N HIS A 71 7.90 13.87 -11.41
CA HIS A 71 7.42 14.57 -12.57
C HIS A 71 5.90 14.49 -12.81
N TYR A 72 5.07 14.49 -11.75
CA TYR A 72 3.61 14.47 -11.92
C TYR A 72 2.86 15.35 -10.93
N VAL A 73 1.63 15.71 -11.31
CA VAL A 73 0.65 16.36 -10.44
C VAL A 73 -0.47 15.37 -10.14
N LYS A 74 -0.81 15.26 -8.86
CA LYS A 74 -1.86 14.37 -8.35
C LYS A 74 -3.02 15.19 -7.83
N ILE A 75 -4.21 14.87 -8.29
CA ILE A 75 -5.45 15.47 -7.80
C ILE A 75 -6.30 14.35 -7.20
N LYS A 76 -6.88 14.60 -6.03
CA LYS A 76 -7.81 13.67 -5.38
C LYS A 76 -9.13 14.38 -5.15
N SER A 77 -10.17 13.92 -5.83
CA SER A 77 -11.54 14.41 -5.66
C SER A 77 -12.34 13.38 -4.87
N LYS A 78 -12.87 13.80 -3.73
CA LYS A 78 -13.63 12.93 -2.80
C LYS A 78 -15.12 13.22 -2.88
N PHE A 79 -15.89 12.15 -3.09
CA PHE A 79 -17.33 12.15 -3.22
C PHE A 79 -17.96 11.25 -2.15
N THR A 80 -19.12 11.64 -1.65
CA THR A 80 -19.99 10.80 -0.79
C THR A 80 -21.23 10.45 -1.58
N ILE A 81 -21.59 9.17 -1.59
CA ILE A 81 -22.79 8.66 -2.22
C ILE A 81 -23.80 8.32 -1.12
N THR A 82 -25.01 8.88 -1.19
CA THR A 82 -26.09 8.67 -0.20
C THR A 82 -27.37 8.19 -0.89
N ASP A 83 -28.32 7.65 -0.10
CA ASP A 83 -29.71 7.39 -0.51
C ASP A 83 -29.92 6.43 -1.70
N LEU A 84 -29.04 5.44 -1.86
CA LEU A 84 -29.18 4.45 -2.94
C LEU A 84 -30.42 3.55 -2.74
N PRO A 85 -31.16 3.24 -3.82
CA PRO A 85 -32.28 2.30 -3.77
C PRO A 85 -31.79 0.86 -3.54
N SER A 86 -32.72 -0.03 -3.17
CA SER A 86 -32.45 -1.44 -2.86
C SER A 86 -31.88 -2.26 -4.03
N THR A 87 -32.04 -1.79 -5.28
CA THR A 87 -31.51 -2.40 -6.51
C THR A 87 -30.76 -1.35 -7.36
N PRO A 88 -29.57 -0.90 -6.94
CA PRO A 88 -28.92 0.28 -7.54
C PRO A 88 -28.02 -0.05 -8.74
N GLU A 89 -27.98 -1.29 -9.22
CA GLU A 89 -26.95 -1.78 -10.16
C GLU A 89 -26.94 -1.04 -11.51
N ALA A 90 -28.11 -0.66 -12.02
CA ALA A 90 -28.23 0.15 -13.23
C ALA A 90 -27.85 1.62 -13.01
N LEU A 91 -28.05 2.14 -11.79
CA LEU A 91 -27.80 3.53 -11.42
C LEU A 91 -26.33 3.79 -11.06
N LEU A 92 -25.65 2.80 -10.48
CA LEU A 92 -24.26 2.92 -10.03
C LEU A 92 -23.29 3.24 -11.16
N ALA A 93 -23.50 2.68 -12.35
CA ALA A 93 -22.68 2.99 -13.51
C ALA A 93 -22.72 4.50 -13.80
N GLY A 94 -23.91 5.09 -13.81
CA GLY A 94 -24.09 6.54 -13.97
C GLY A 94 -23.45 7.35 -12.84
N ILE A 95 -23.54 6.90 -11.59
CA ILE A 95 -22.94 7.57 -10.43
C ILE A 95 -21.42 7.57 -10.49
N PHE A 96 -20.80 6.42 -10.76
CA PHE A 96 -19.35 6.33 -10.88
C PHE A 96 -18.83 7.09 -12.09
N GLN A 97 -19.55 7.04 -13.22
CA GLN A 97 -19.22 7.82 -14.40
C GLN A 97 -19.26 9.32 -14.08
N HIS A 98 -20.31 9.79 -13.40
CA HIS A 98 -20.40 11.18 -12.97
C HIS A 98 -19.24 11.61 -12.05
N CYS A 99 -18.84 10.78 -11.09
CA CYS A 99 -17.69 11.07 -10.21
C CYS A 99 -16.37 11.15 -10.98
N ILE A 100 -16.19 10.28 -11.99
CA ILE A 100 -14.99 10.26 -12.85
C ILE A 100 -14.96 11.50 -13.73
N ASP A 101 -16.07 11.83 -14.38
CA ASP A 101 -16.18 12.98 -15.28
C ASP A 101 -15.96 14.29 -14.52
N GLU A 102 -16.55 14.44 -13.33
CA GLU A 102 -16.30 15.59 -12.44
C GLU A 102 -14.82 15.71 -12.07
N ALA A 103 -14.16 14.61 -11.71
CA ALA A 103 -12.75 14.62 -11.34
C ALA A 103 -11.82 14.96 -12.52
N ILE A 104 -12.17 14.49 -13.73
CA ILE A 104 -11.43 14.81 -14.97
C ILE A 104 -11.66 16.27 -15.36
N ALA A 105 -12.91 16.74 -15.36
CA ALA A 105 -13.26 18.12 -15.67
C ALA A 105 -12.52 19.08 -14.72
N GLU A 106 -12.51 18.77 -13.42
CA GLU A 106 -11.79 19.56 -12.42
C GLU A 106 -10.26 19.53 -12.61
N SER A 107 -9.71 18.43 -13.13
CA SER A 107 -8.30 18.37 -13.52
C SER A 107 -8.04 19.33 -14.68
N ARG A 108 -8.88 19.30 -15.71
CA ARG A 108 -8.76 20.14 -16.90
C ARG A 108 -8.97 21.62 -16.63
N GLU A 109 -9.92 22.00 -15.77
CA GLU A 109 -10.11 23.39 -15.32
C GLU A 109 -8.84 23.97 -14.68
N ARG A 110 -8.01 23.11 -14.09
CA ARG A 110 -6.74 23.48 -13.46
C ARG A 110 -5.55 23.38 -14.41
N ASN A 111 -5.79 23.24 -15.72
CA ASN A 111 -4.80 23.04 -16.78
C ASN A 111 -3.92 21.79 -16.56
N ILE A 112 -4.51 20.73 -16.02
CA ILE A 112 -3.85 19.45 -15.76
C ILE A 112 -4.55 18.42 -16.65
N GLU A 113 -3.81 17.79 -17.57
CA GLU A 113 -4.35 16.78 -18.47
C GLU A 113 -4.13 15.39 -17.86
N PRO A 114 -5.17 14.77 -17.26
CA PRO A 114 -4.99 13.51 -16.57
C PRO A 114 -4.66 12.40 -17.56
N THR A 115 -3.56 11.69 -17.33
CA THR A 115 -3.14 10.51 -18.11
C THR A 115 -3.44 9.20 -17.38
N HIS A 116 -3.52 9.24 -16.05
CA HIS A 116 -3.81 8.08 -15.21
C HIS A 116 -4.96 8.37 -14.24
N LEU A 117 -5.70 7.32 -13.90
CA LEU A 117 -6.82 7.35 -12.97
C LEU A 117 -6.69 6.19 -11.98
N GLY A 118 -7.04 6.43 -10.72
CA GLY A 118 -7.27 5.40 -9.72
C GLY A 118 -8.49 5.77 -8.88
N CYS A 119 -9.00 4.81 -8.13
CA CYS A 119 -10.21 5.01 -7.33
C CYS A 119 -10.04 4.30 -5.98
N MET A 120 -10.58 4.90 -4.92
CA MET A 120 -10.65 4.27 -3.60
C MET A 120 -12.07 4.38 -3.10
N ILE A 121 -12.66 3.23 -2.78
CA ILE A 121 -14.03 3.15 -2.28
C ILE A 121 -13.99 2.78 -0.80
N SER A 122 -14.46 3.68 0.06
CA SER A 122 -14.42 3.52 1.51
C SER A 122 -15.85 3.56 2.06
N SER A 123 -16.22 2.57 2.87
CA SER A 123 -17.52 2.49 3.53
C SER A 123 -17.34 1.99 4.96
N PRO A 124 -18.11 2.50 5.94
CA PRO A 124 -18.13 1.96 7.30
C PRO A 124 -18.45 0.45 7.35
N MET A 125 -19.17 -0.07 6.35
CA MET A 125 -19.57 -1.47 6.24
C MET A 125 -18.46 -2.39 5.70
N LEU A 126 -17.32 -1.84 5.27
CA LEU A 126 -16.18 -2.62 4.79
C LEU A 126 -15.26 -3.06 5.94
N GLU A 127 -15.60 -4.17 6.59
CA GLU A 127 -14.77 -4.78 7.67
C GLU A 127 -13.34 -5.20 7.22
N GLY A 128 -13.09 -5.25 5.90
CA GLY A 128 -11.81 -5.64 5.29
C GLY A 128 -10.90 -4.46 4.90
N GLY A 129 -11.33 -3.22 5.17
CA GLY A 129 -10.68 -2.01 4.67
C GLY A 129 -11.25 -1.53 3.33
N ASP A 130 -10.80 -0.34 2.91
CA ASP A 130 -11.22 0.30 1.66
C ASP A 130 -10.90 -0.57 0.44
N ILE A 131 -11.66 -0.42 -0.64
CA ILE A 131 -11.43 -1.11 -1.91
C ILE A 131 -10.52 -0.22 -2.76
N PRO A 132 -9.23 -0.58 -2.93
CA PRO A 132 -8.34 0.18 -3.79
C PRO A 132 -8.49 -0.32 -5.23
N ILE A 133 -8.68 0.62 -6.15
CA ILE A 133 -8.46 0.43 -7.57
C ILE A 133 -7.15 1.17 -7.88
N PRO A 134 -6.07 0.43 -8.22
CA PRO A 134 -4.74 0.99 -8.35
C PRO A 134 -4.73 2.06 -9.43
N ILE A 135 -3.85 3.06 -9.31
CA ILE A 135 -3.73 4.10 -10.33
C ILE A 135 -3.08 3.48 -11.57
N ARG A 136 -3.77 3.55 -12.72
CA ARG A 136 -3.30 3.03 -14.02
C ARG A 136 -3.62 4.04 -15.11
N GLN A 137 -3.09 3.83 -16.31
CA GLN A 137 -3.51 4.60 -17.48
C GLN A 137 -5.04 4.54 -17.62
N MET A 138 -5.64 5.65 -18.04
CA MET A 138 -7.11 5.77 -18.14
C MET A 138 -7.73 4.71 -19.06
N THR A 139 -6.98 4.24 -20.07
CA THR A 139 -7.36 3.12 -20.94
C THR A 139 -7.57 1.80 -20.20
N ASN A 140 -6.86 1.59 -19.08
CA ASN A 140 -6.86 0.34 -18.32
C ASN A 140 -7.81 0.38 -17.10
N ASN A 141 -8.14 1.56 -16.60
CA ASN A 141 -9.09 1.75 -15.50
C ASN A 141 -10.42 2.31 -16.01
N THR A 142 -11.09 1.49 -16.81
CA THR A 142 -12.43 1.79 -17.34
C THR A 142 -13.49 1.72 -16.24
N LEU A 143 -14.64 2.35 -16.48
CA LEU A 143 -15.82 2.28 -15.62
C LEU A 143 -16.17 0.83 -15.27
N ASP A 144 -16.11 -0.07 -16.26
CA ASP A 144 -16.39 -1.50 -16.08
C ASP A 144 -15.43 -2.16 -15.10
N THR A 145 -14.15 -1.80 -15.12
CA THR A 145 -13.15 -2.34 -14.19
C THR A 145 -13.47 -1.93 -12.75
N ILE A 146 -13.85 -0.67 -12.56
CA ILE A 146 -14.25 -0.09 -11.27
C ILE A 146 -15.53 -0.77 -10.75
N LEU A 147 -16.54 -0.87 -11.61
CA LEU A 147 -17.83 -1.49 -11.30
C LEU A 147 -17.69 -2.99 -11.01
N ASN A 148 -16.91 -3.73 -11.80
CA ASN A 148 -16.70 -5.15 -11.60
C ASN A 148 -16.00 -5.42 -10.26
N GLN A 149 -14.99 -4.63 -9.91
CA GLN A 149 -14.31 -4.76 -8.63
C GLN A 149 -15.25 -4.44 -7.46
N PHE A 150 -16.07 -3.39 -7.60
CA PHE A 150 -17.06 -3.03 -6.59
C PHE A 150 -18.15 -4.11 -6.44
N LYS A 151 -18.70 -4.63 -7.54
CA LYS A 151 -19.70 -5.71 -7.55
C LYS A 151 -19.17 -6.99 -6.91
N LYS A 152 -17.91 -7.38 -7.19
CA LYS A 152 -17.26 -8.54 -6.52
C LYS A 152 -17.24 -8.39 -5.00
N VAL A 153 -16.93 -7.19 -4.50
CA VAL A 153 -16.91 -6.92 -3.06
C VAL A 153 -18.33 -6.88 -2.48
N ALA A 154 -19.28 -6.27 -3.18
CA ALA A 154 -20.69 -6.24 -2.77
C ALA A 154 -21.29 -7.66 -2.68
N GLN A 155 -21.06 -8.51 -3.67
CA GLN A 155 -21.54 -9.90 -3.70
C GLN A 155 -20.94 -10.74 -2.56
N SER A 156 -19.64 -10.58 -2.29
CA SER A 156 -18.97 -11.26 -1.16
C SER A 156 -19.56 -10.85 0.20
N LYS A 157 -20.11 -9.64 0.31
CA LYS A 157 -20.70 -9.10 1.55
C LYS A 157 -22.18 -9.41 1.70
N GLN A 158 -22.95 -9.48 0.60
CA GLN A 158 -24.35 -9.93 0.62
C GLN A 158 -24.50 -11.32 1.24
N GLN A 159 -23.52 -12.22 1.05
CA GLN A 159 -23.50 -13.55 1.68
C GLN A 159 -23.45 -13.53 3.23
N LYS A 160 -23.20 -12.37 3.86
CA LYS A 160 -23.12 -12.19 5.32
C LYS A 160 -24.29 -11.38 5.91
N ASN A 161 -25.41 -11.23 5.19
CA ASN A 161 -26.57 -10.41 5.59
C ASN A 161 -26.28 -8.90 5.77
N VAL A 162 -25.17 -8.40 5.22
CA VAL A 162 -24.87 -6.96 5.19
C VAL A 162 -24.83 -6.52 3.73
N SER A 163 -25.84 -5.74 3.35
CA SER A 163 -25.91 -5.10 2.05
C SER A 163 -25.04 -3.84 2.09
N LEU A 164 -24.13 -3.66 1.11
CA LEU A 164 -23.47 -2.36 0.89
C LEU A 164 -24.47 -1.29 0.40
N TRP A 165 -25.69 -1.72 0.05
CA TRP A 165 -26.80 -0.87 -0.37
C TRP A 165 -27.53 -0.37 0.88
N GLY A 166 -27.65 0.95 1.02
CA GLY A 166 -28.47 1.59 2.06
C GLY A 166 -27.73 2.50 3.04
N GLU A 167 -26.40 2.40 3.15
CA GLU A 167 -25.59 3.35 3.94
C GLU A 167 -24.65 4.20 3.08
N PRO A 168 -24.32 5.42 3.51
CA PRO A 168 -23.39 6.28 2.80
C PRO A 168 -22.02 5.62 2.61
N PHE A 169 -21.46 5.72 1.41
CA PHE A 169 -20.07 5.38 1.17
C PHE A 169 -19.36 6.48 0.39
N THR A 170 -18.05 6.49 0.47
CA THR A 170 -17.20 7.50 -0.16
C THR A 170 -16.39 6.92 -1.29
N VAL A 171 -16.28 7.69 -2.37
CA VAL A 171 -15.48 7.38 -3.54
C VAL A 171 -14.45 8.50 -3.69
N THR A 172 -13.17 8.14 -3.66
CA THR A 172 -12.08 9.08 -3.90
C THR A 172 -11.46 8.75 -5.25
N ILE A 173 -11.71 9.62 -6.24
CA ILE A 173 -11.07 9.52 -7.55
C ILE A 173 -9.74 10.24 -7.49
N THR A 174 -8.69 9.56 -7.96
CA THR A 174 -7.35 10.11 -8.04
C THR A 174 -6.96 10.22 -9.51
N THR A 175 -6.73 11.42 -10.00
CA THR A 175 -6.18 11.66 -11.34
C THR A 175 -4.71 12.06 -11.24
N LEU A 176 -3.89 11.59 -12.18
CA LEU A 176 -2.50 12.01 -12.32
C LEU A 176 -2.26 12.58 -13.71
N ASP A 177 -1.52 13.68 -13.76
CA ASP A 177 -0.89 14.18 -14.97
C ASP A 177 0.62 13.97 -14.86
N ARG A 178 1.15 13.10 -15.71
CA ARG A 178 2.59 12.78 -15.82
C ARG A 178 3.32 13.64 -16.85
N ASN A 179 2.61 14.50 -17.59
CA ASN A 179 3.15 15.40 -18.59
C ASN A 179 3.23 16.85 -18.08
N GLY A 180 2.38 17.20 -17.11
CA GLY A 180 2.22 18.55 -16.57
C GLY A 180 3.14 18.84 -15.39
N LEU A 181 4.40 19.20 -15.64
CA LEU A 181 5.11 20.13 -14.76
C LEU A 181 5.53 21.37 -15.56
N PRO A 182 5.15 22.58 -15.12
CA PRO A 182 5.74 23.78 -15.67
C PRO A 182 7.25 23.80 -15.34
N SER A 183 8.09 23.96 -16.36
CA SER A 183 9.56 23.91 -16.28
C SER A 183 10.17 25.00 -15.37
N LYS A 184 9.37 25.93 -14.83
CA LYS A 184 9.82 26.99 -13.93
C LYS A 184 8.77 27.28 -12.85
N ARG A 185 9.07 26.96 -11.60
CA ARG A 185 8.36 27.53 -10.45
C ARG A 185 8.85 28.96 -10.23
N ARG A 186 8.00 29.97 -10.45
CA ARG A 186 8.18 31.28 -9.79
C ARG A 186 7.77 31.10 -8.32
N VAL A 187 8.75 31.06 -7.44
CA VAL A 187 8.53 31.02 -5.99
C VAL A 187 8.18 32.43 -5.54
N ASN A 188 6.90 32.72 -5.36
CA ASN A 188 6.49 33.87 -4.54
C ASN A 188 6.51 33.42 -3.07
N GLY A 189 7.26 34.18 -2.27
CA GLY A 189 7.63 33.84 -0.89
C GLY A 189 6.43 33.58 0.01
N GLY A 190 6.30 32.33 0.43
CA GLY A 190 5.62 31.96 1.66
C GLY A 190 6.68 31.49 2.66
N ALA A 191 6.58 31.92 3.92
CA ALA A 191 7.52 31.58 4.97
C ALA A 191 7.87 30.09 4.95
N ARG A 192 9.18 29.80 4.97
CA ARG A 192 9.73 28.44 4.99
C ARG A 192 9.10 27.69 6.17
N ARG A 193 8.10 26.84 5.90
CA ARG A 193 7.74 25.79 6.86
C ARG A 193 9.00 24.97 7.05
N PRO A 194 9.50 24.76 8.28
CA PRO A 194 10.67 23.93 8.49
C PRO A 194 10.36 22.57 7.88
N ILE A 195 11.14 22.19 6.86
CA ILE A 195 11.21 20.83 6.36
C ILE A 195 11.41 19.99 7.62
N LYS A 196 10.47 19.06 7.92
CA LYS A 196 10.65 18.09 9.00
C LYS A 196 12.07 17.57 8.88
N THR A 197 12.95 17.94 9.82
CA THR A 197 14.40 17.75 9.75
C THR A 197 14.70 16.39 9.13
N ALA A 198 15.27 16.40 7.93
CA ALA A 198 15.71 15.18 7.26
C ALA A 198 16.63 14.44 8.24
N VAL A 199 16.25 13.22 8.63
CA VAL A 199 17.08 12.45 9.54
C VAL A 199 18.20 11.89 8.70
N HIS A 200 19.41 12.46 8.73
CA HIS A 200 20.54 11.85 8.02
C HIS A 200 20.73 10.41 8.53
N HIS A 201 20.27 9.44 7.74
CA HIS A 201 20.58 8.05 7.97
C HIS A 201 22.08 7.93 7.66
N ARG A 202 22.92 7.77 8.68
CA ARG A 202 24.30 7.28 8.47
C ARG A 202 24.20 5.82 8.07
N ILE A 203 23.83 5.58 6.83
CA ILE A 203 23.61 4.23 6.31
C ILE A 203 24.96 3.56 6.26
N ASN A 204 25.09 2.49 7.03
CA ASN A 204 26.25 1.65 6.96
C ASN A 204 26.13 0.80 5.69
N ASP A 205 27.03 1.00 4.73
CA ASP A 205 27.06 0.24 3.47
C ASP A 205 27.10 -1.28 3.68
N GLN A 206 27.64 -1.75 4.81
CA GLN A 206 27.62 -3.17 5.19
C GLN A 206 26.21 -3.72 5.49
N CYS A 207 25.20 -2.86 5.52
CA CYS A 207 23.80 -3.24 5.69
C CYS A 207 23.06 -3.36 4.35
N LEU A 208 23.74 -3.01 3.26
CA LEU A 208 23.24 -3.09 1.90
C LEU A 208 23.78 -4.34 1.20
N ILE A 209 23.00 -4.86 0.26
CA ILE A 209 23.43 -5.81 -0.77
C ILE A 209 23.75 -4.91 -1.96
N LYS A 210 25.03 -4.56 -2.08
CA LYS A 210 25.49 -3.62 -3.10
C LYS A 210 25.36 -4.23 -4.48
N ILE A 211 24.55 -3.61 -5.34
CA ILE A 211 24.43 -4.01 -6.74
C ILE A 211 25.54 -3.31 -7.51
N ARG A 212 26.51 -4.08 -8.01
CA ARG A 212 27.60 -3.54 -8.82
C ARG A 212 27.25 -3.76 -10.28
N ASN A 213 26.71 -2.74 -10.90
CA ASN A 213 26.30 -2.78 -12.28
C ASN A 213 26.60 -1.41 -12.89
N ASN A 214 27.73 -1.32 -13.56
CA ASN A 214 28.21 -0.06 -14.14
C ASN A 214 27.63 0.19 -15.54
N ASP A 215 27.13 -0.85 -16.20
CA ASP A 215 26.88 -0.81 -17.65
C ASP A 215 25.42 -1.17 -18.04
N ASN A 216 24.57 -1.62 -17.11
CA ASN A 216 23.21 -2.07 -17.44
C ASN A 216 22.15 -1.31 -16.62
N HIS A 217 20.99 -1.02 -17.22
CA HIS A 217 19.91 -0.27 -16.56
C HIS A 217 19.05 -1.11 -15.59
N TYR A 218 19.41 -2.38 -15.34
CA TYR A 218 18.57 -3.38 -14.64
C TYR A 218 18.72 -3.39 -13.11
N CYS A 219 19.26 -2.32 -12.50
CA CYS A 219 19.57 -2.30 -11.07
C CYS A 219 18.35 -2.64 -10.18
N LEU A 220 17.14 -2.28 -10.58
CA LEU A 220 15.91 -2.66 -9.86
C LEU A 220 15.73 -4.19 -9.80
N PHE A 221 15.81 -4.88 -10.94
CA PHE A 221 15.62 -6.34 -11.00
C PHE A 221 16.75 -7.08 -10.28
N TYR A 222 17.98 -6.59 -10.39
CA TYR A 222 19.10 -7.11 -9.61
C TYR A 222 18.88 -6.98 -8.10
N ALA A 223 18.45 -5.80 -7.64
CA ALA A 223 18.20 -5.56 -6.23
C ALA A 223 17.05 -6.43 -5.70
N LEU A 224 15.97 -6.57 -6.48
CA LEU A 224 14.84 -7.45 -6.17
C LEU A 224 15.30 -8.91 -6.05
N GLN A 225 15.94 -9.45 -7.09
CA GLN A 225 16.39 -10.84 -7.16
C GLN A 225 17.41 -11.17 -6.05
N ALA A 226 18.44 -10.34 -5.89
CA ALA A 226 19.46 -10.56 -4.87
C ALA A 226 18.88 -10.49 -3.45
N THR A 227 17.94 -9.57 -3.20
CA THR A 227 17.28 -9.46 -1.89
C THR A 227 16.36 -10.65 -1.64
N MET A 228 15.63 -11.13 -2.65
CA MET A 228 14.79 -12.32 -2.56
C MET A 228 15.62 -13.55 -2.21
N VAL A 229 16.69 -13.84 -2.97
CA VAL A 229 17.60 -14.97 -2.73
C VAL A 229 18.21 -14.91 -1.34
N ALA A 230 18.62 -13.72 -0.89
CA ALA A 230 19.18 -13.53 0.45
C ALA A 230 18.18 -13.87 1.58
N LYS A 231 16.88 -13.77 1.32
CA LYS A 231 15.81 -14.00 2.30
C LYS A 231 15.27 -15.42 2.30
N THR A 232 15.24 -16.08 1.15
CA THR A 232 14.55 -17.36 0.98
C THR A 232 15.50 -18.55 0.92
N CYS A 233 16.66 -18.40 0.28
CA CYS A 233 17.50 -19.55 -0.06
C CYS A 233 18.40 -20.07 1.06
N ASN A 234 18.47 -19.39 2.22
CA ASN A 234 19.29 -19.77 3.39
C ASN A 234 20.75 -20.15 3.03
N TRP A 235 21.33 -19.51 2.01
CA TRP A 235 22.68 -19.83 1.57
C TRP A 235 23.74 -19.38 2.58
N PRO A 236 24.84 -20.14 2.73
CA PRO A 236 25.98 -19.65 3.49
C PRO A 236 26.56 -18.41 2.83
N ARG A 237 27.13 -17.50 3.65
CA ARG A 237 27.60 -16.17 3.21
C ARG A 237 28.55 -16.24 2.01
N TRP A 238 29.42 -17.23 1.95
CA TRP A 238 30.36 -17.41 0.84
C TRP A 238 29.66 -17.70 -0.49
N LYS A 239 28.58 -18.50 -0.48
CA LYS A 239 27.82 -18.86 -1.68
C LYS A 239 27.05 -17.66 -2.21
N PHE A 240 26.37 -16.95 -1.31
CA PHE A 240 25.67 -15.71 -1.66
C PHE A 240 26.64 -14.63 -2.17
N SER A 241 27.83 -14.51 -1.57
CA SER A 241 28.86 -13.59 -2.06
C SER A 241 29.34 -13.93 -3.47
N ARG A 242 29.47 -15.21 -3.81
CA ARG A 242 29.85 -15.65 -5.16
C ARG A 242 28.77 -15.32 -6.20
N TYR A 243 27.51 -15.58 -5.83
CA TYR A 243 26.33 -15.24 -6.63
C TYR A 243 26.26 -13.74 -6.93
N LEU A 244 26.44 -12.89 -5.90
CA LEU A 244 26.37 -11.44 -6.03
C LEU A 244 27.53 -10.83 -6.84
N ASN A 245 28.76 -11.33 -6.62
CA ASN A 245 29.97 -10.72 -7.17
C ASN A 245 30.49 -11.39 -8.44
N ASN A 246 29.68 -12.26 -9.07
CA ASN A 246 30.05 -12.89 -10.33
C ASN A 246 31.33 -13.78 -10.23
N GLN A 247 31.48 -14.53 -9.13
CA GLN A 247 32.72 -15.28 -8.81
C GLN A 247 32.54 -16.80 -8.86
N TYR A 248 33.60 -17.52 -9.27
CA TYR A 248 33.81 -18.98 -9.11
C TYR A 248 32.55 -19.87 -9.31
N GLY A 249 32.27 -20.27 -10.56
CA GLY A 249 31.22 -21.23 -10.90
C GLY A 249 29.78 -20.70 -10.78
N GLN A 250 29.61 -19.41 -10.47
CA GLN A 250 28.34 -18.68 -10.45
C GLN A 250 28.42 -17.44 -11.36
N GLN A 251 29.27 -17.51 -12.39
CA GLN A 251 29.53 -16.39 -13.26
C GLN A 251 28.29 -16.10 -14.11
N GLY A 252 27.76 -14.88 -14.04
CA GLY A 252 26.59 -14.40 -14.73
C GLY A 252 25.28 -14.81 -14.08
N GLN A 253 25.29 -15.56 -12.96
CA GLN A 253 24.05 -16.15 -12.44
C GLN A 253 23.03 -15.10 -12.03
N LEU A 254 23.42 -14.07 -11.26
CA LEU A 254 22.51 -12.98 -10.88
C LEU A 254 21.97 -12.23 -12.11
N HIS A 255 22.78 -12.10 -13.17
CA HIS A 255 22.34 -11.53 -14.45
C HIS A 255 21.32 -12.42 -15.15
N HIS A 256 21.62 -13.71 -15.26
CA HIS A 256 20.72 -14.67 -15.86
C HIS A 256 19.37 -14.71 -15.14
N ASP A 257 19.39 -14.82 -13.81
CA ASP A 257 18.17 -14.82 -12.99
C ASP A 257 17.38 -13.52 -13.13
N ALA A 258 18.06 -12.36 -13.20
CA ALA A 258 17.39 -11.07 -13.37
C ALA A 258 16.76 -10.93 -14.76
N VAL A 259 17.44 -11.37 -15.82
CA VAL A 259 16.90 -11.37 -17.19
C VAL A 259 15.75 -12.35 -17.32
N GLU A 260 15.86 -13.55 -16.73
CA GLU A 260 14.78 -14.53 -16.68
C GLU A 260 13.55 -13.94 -15.96
N LEU A 261 13.75 -13.28 -14.81
CA LEU A 261 12.68 -12.60 -14.09
C LEU A 261 12.01 -11.53 -14.97
N MET A 262 12.80 -10.70 -15.67
CA MET A 262 12.29 -9.69 -16.59
C MET A 262 11.42 -10.30 -17.70
N GLN A 263 11.85 -11.43 -18.27
CA GLN A 263 11.07 -12.15 -19.27
C GLN A 263 9.77 -12.72 -18.70
N GLN A 264 9.82 -13.32 -17.50
CA GLN A 264 8.65 -13.89 -16.82
C GLN A 264 7.57 -12.84 -16.52
N VAL A 265 7.98 -11.60 -16.24
CA VAL A 265 7.04 -10.48 -15.99
C VAL A 265 6.74 -9.65 -17.23
N ASN A 266 7.23 -10.06 -18.42
CA ASN A 266 7.10 -9.33 -19.68
C ASN A 266 7.63 -7.88 -19.61
N ALA A 267 8.74 -7.64 -18.90
CA ALA A 267 9.39 -6.34 -18.88
C ALA A 267 10.18 -6.10 -20.17
N PRO A 268 10.04 -4.94 -20.84
CA PRO A 268 10.88 -4.58 -21.98
C PRO A 268 12.35 -4.52 -21.56
N MET A 269 13.28 -4.98 -22.41
CA MET A 269 14.72 -5.07 -22.09
C MET A 269 15.53 -3.87 -22.61
N ASP A 270 14.90 -2.97 -23.36
CA ASP A 270 15.52 -1.85 -24.07
C ASP A 270 15.32 -0.50 -23.36
N LEU A 271 14.96 -0.51 -22.07
CA LEU A 271 14.73 0.71 -21.30
C LEU A 271 16.00 1.19 -20.60
N ASP A 272 16.18 2.52 -20.58
CA ASP A 272 17.26 3.21 -19.87
C ASP A 272 17.09 3.21 -18.34
N GLY A 273 16.01 2.59 -17.84
CA GLY A 273 15.72 2.47 -16.42
C GLY A 273 14.35 1.87 -16.17
N TYR A 274 14.17 1.34 -14.95
CA TYR A 274 12.95 0.66 -14.55
C TYR A 274 12.40 1.30 -13.29
N ASP A 275 11.19 1.85 -13.38
CA ASP A 275 10.55 2.51 -12.26
C ASP A 275 9.85 1.49 -11.34
N ALA A 276 9.95 1.74 -10.03
CA ALA A 276 9.38 0.83 -9.05
C ALA A 276 7.85 0.75 -9.10
N ASP A 277 7.17 1.83 -9.49
CA ASP A 277 5.70 1.87 -9.53
C ASP A 277 5.15 0.89 -10.59
N THR A 278 5.85 0.76 -11.72
CA THR A 278 5.48 -0.14 -12.83
C THR A 278 5.91 -1.57 -12.54
N PHE A 279 7.20 -1.81 -12.24
CA PHE A 279 7.76 -3.16 -12.32
C PHE A 279 7.70 -3.96 -11.02
N VAL A 280 7.69 -3.31 -9.85
CA VAL A 280 7.60 -4.03 -8.57
C VAL A 280 6.28 -4.80 -8.42
N PRO A 281 5.10 -4.25 -8.76
CA PRO A 281 3.86 -5.01 -8.71
C PRO A 281 3.91 -6.28 -9.55
N HIS A 282 4.40 -6.17 -10.79
CA HIS A 282 4.51 -7.33 -11.70
C HIS A 282 5.40 -8.44 -11.13
N VAL A 283 6.57 -8.07 -10.58
CA VAL A 283 7.49 -9.02 -9.96
C VAL A 283 6.89 -9.66 -8.71
N VAL A 284 6.31 -8.85 -7.80
CA VAL A 284 5.77 -9.36 -6.54
C VAL A 284 4.54 -10.23 -6.78
N ASP A 285 3.65 -9.85 -7.70
CA ASP A 285 2.48 -10.64 -8.05
C ASP A 285 2.90 -11.96 -8.70
N TYR A 286 3.88 -11.93 -9.61
CA TYR A 286 4.47 -13.14 -10.20
C TYR A 286 5.02 -14.08 -9.12
N TRP A 287 5.87 -13.59 -8.23
CA TRP A 287 6.43 -14.42 -7.16
C TRP A 287 5.39 -14.92 -6.18
N ASN A 288 4.41 -14.10 -5.80
CA ASN A 288 3.35 -14.55 -4.92
C ASN A 288 2.49 -15.62 -5.62
N ASN A 289 2.21 -15.50 -6.91
CA ASN A 289 1.45 -16.52 -7.63
C ASN A 289 2.25 -17.80 -7.88
N ALA A 290 3.55 -17.70 -8.14
CA ALA A 290 4.42 -18.84 -8.44
C ALA A 290 4.94 -19.55 -7.18
N GLN A 291 5.23 -18.82 -6.11
CA GLN A 291 5.77 -19.37 -4.86
C GLN A 291 4.70 -19.49 -3.78
N GLN A 292 4.43 -20.72 -3.38
CA GLN A 292 3.45 -21.01 -2.32
C GLN A 292 4.03 -20.89 -0.90
N GLN A 293 5.36 -20.90 -0.77
CA GLN A 293 6.03 -20.93 0.54
C GLN A 293 6.25 -19.54 1.16
N HIS A 294 6.30 -18.50 0.33
CA HIS A 294 6.60 -17.13 0.76
C HIS A 294 5.56 -16.18 0.17
N ARG A 295 5.20 -15.17 0.97
CA ARG A 295 4.36 -14.05 0.55
C ARG A 295 5.21 -12.79 0.65
N PHE A 296 5.60 -12.25 -0.50
CA PHE A 296 6.51 -11.12 -0.60
C PHE A 296 5.77 -9.77 -0.50
N ALA A 297 6.45 -8.82 0.12
CA ALA A 297 6.12 -7.39 0.06
C ALA A 297 7.42 -6.60 -0.12
N VAL A 298 7.37 -5.51 -0.87
CA VAL A 298 8.55 -4.67 -1.17
C VAL A 298 8.43 -3.32 -0.47
N PHE A 299 9.52 -2.88 0.15
CA PHE A 299 9.65 -1.57 0.78
C PHE A 299 10.92 -0.89 0.27
N ILE A 300 10.81 0.29 -0.33
CA ILE A 300 11.95 1.03 -0.89
C ILE A 300 12.18 2.26 -0.03
N PHE A 301 13.38 2.40 0.53
CA PHE A 301 13.81 3.55 1.31
C PHE A 301 14.74 4.43 0.50
N GLY A 302 14.72 5.74 0.75
CA GLY A 302 15.55 6.71 0.03
C GLY A 302 16.66 7.30 0.88
N SER A 303 17.65 7.88 0.21
CA SER A 303 18.74 8.66 0.82
C SER A 303 18.30 9.95 1.52
N LEU A 304 17.07 10.42 1.29
CA LEU A 304 16.49 11.62 1.91
C LEU A 304 16.28 11.54 3.42
N GLY A 305 16.70 10.45 4.08
CA GLY A 305 16.71 10.43 5.53
C GLY A 305 15.34 10.28 6.17
N LEU A 306 14.35 9.80 5.41
CA LEU A 306 13.01 9.59 5.96
C LEU A 306 12.92 8.19 6.57
N TYR A 307 12.33 8.09 7.77
CA TYR A 307 12.03 6.78 8.34
C TYR A 307 10.95 6.05 7.56
N LYS A 308 10.09 6.76 6.83
CA LYS A 308 9.06 6.15 6.01
C LYS A 308 9.63 5.66 4.68
N PRO A 309 9.14 4.51 4.17
CA PRO A 309 9.48 4.07 2.82
C PRO A 309 9.01 5.11 1.80
N LEU A 310 9.81 5.32 0.76
CA LEU A 310 9.43 6.12 -0.41
C LEU A 310 8.35 5.41 -1.22
N TYR A 311 8.44 4.09 -1.30
CA TYR A 311 7.51 3.23 -2.03
C TYR A 311 7.29 1.94 -1.25
N LYS A 312 6.07 1.40 -1.33
CA LYS A 312 5.76 0.07 -0.80
C LYS A 312 4.70 -0.61 -1.65
N TYR A 313 4.90 -1.89 -1.90
CA TYR A 313 3.92 -2.78 -2.52
C TYR A 313 3.68 -3.97 -1.59
N ILE A 314 2.46 -4.10 -1.11
CA ILE A 314 2.11 -5.00 -0.01
C ILE A 314 0.84 -5.76 -0.37
N ASP A 315 0.91 -7.09 -0.30
CA ASP A 315 -0.28 -7.92 -0.12
C ASP A 315 -0.57 -8.07 1.39
N ASN A 316 -1.85 -8.08 1.78
CA ASN A 316 -2.31 -8.07 3.17
C ASN A 316 -1.88 -9.30 4.01
N THR A 317 -1.20 -10.27 3.40
CA THR A 317 -0.81 -11.55 4.02
C THR A 317 0.69 -11.85 3.95
N TYR A 318 1.52 -10.83 3.69
CA TYR A 318 2.96 -11.03 3.50
C TYR A 318 3.69 -11.56 4.75
N ASP A 319 4.74 -12.34 4.52
CA ASP A 319 5.63 -12.87 5.55
C ASP A 319 7.11 -12.55 5.28
N THR A 320 7.45 -12.23 4.03
CA THR A 320 8.82 -12.06 3.55
C THR A 320 9.01 -10.65 3.00
N PRO A 321 9.31 -9.65 3.85
CA PRO A 321 9.58 -8.30 3.39
C PRO A 321 10.93 -8.19 2.70
N LEU A 322 10.92 -7.68 1.47
CA LEU A 322 12.09 -7.31 0.68
C LEU A 322 12.30 -5.80 0.82
N LEU A 323 13.45 -5.41 1.38
CA LEU A 323 13.78 -4.01 1.58
C LEU A 323 14.82 -3.62 0.54
N LEU A 324 14.56 -2.53 -0.19
CA LEU A 324 15.49 -1.93 -1.13
C LEU A 324 15.87 -0.53 -0.65
N TYR A 325 17.02 -0.07 -1.12
CA TYR A 325 17.53 1.27 -0.88
C TYR A 325 17.79 1.96 -2.22
N PHE A 326 17.19 3.15 -2.40
CA PHE A 326 17.29 3.95 -3.60
C PHE A 326 18.12 5.22 -3.34
N ASN A 327 19.21 5.36 -4.08
CA ASN A 327 20.07 6.53 -4.05
C ASN A 327 20.66 6.78 -5.44
N GLU A 328 20.71 8.04 -5.88
CA GLU A 328 21.36 8.44 -7.14
C GLU A 328 20.97 7.57 -8.34
N ASP A 329 19.67 7.38 -8.54
CA ASP A 329 19.08 6.56 -9.62
C ASP A 329 19.52 5.08 -9.63
N HIS A 330 19.99 4.58 -8.48
CA HIS A 330 20.43 3.21 -8.30
C HIS A 330 19.68 2.50 -7.18
N PHE A 331 19.39 1.21 -7.37
CA PHE A 331 18.77 0.33 -6.38
C PHE A 331 19.78 -0.65 -5.78
N ASP A 332 19.92 -0.59 -4.46
CA ASP A 332 20.60 -1.59 -3.64
C ASP A 332 19.58 -2.45 -2.88
N GLY A 333 19.93 -3.70 -2.58
CA GLY A 333 19.16 -4.50 -1.61
C GLY A 333 19.50 -4.11 -0.17
N VAL A 334 18.62 -4.41 0.79
CA VAL A 334 18.87 -4.20 2.23
C VAL A 334 18.86 -5.54 2.94
N GLN A 335 20.03 -5.99 3.39
CA GLN A 335 20.15 -7.25 4.14
C GLN A 335 19.74 -7.09 5.61
N LYS A 336 20.07 -5.94 6.23
CA LYS A 336 19.86 -5.70 7.67
C LYS A 336 19.00 -4.46 7.90
N GLN A 337 17.69 -4.68 8.07
CA GLN A 337 16.72 -3.61 8.34
C GLN A 337 17.13 -2.70 9.51
N GLY A 338 17.55 -3.26 10.65
CA GLY A 338 17.96 -2.45 11.81
C GLY A 338 19.25 -1.65 11.55
N GLY A 339 20.10 -2.13 10.64
CA GLY A 339 21.32 -1.46 10.24
C GLY A 339 21.06 -0.23 9.37
N LEU A 340 20.03 -0.26 8.53
CA LEU A 340 19.61 0.88 7.71
C LEU A 340 19.27 2.12 8.55
N PHE A 341 18.66 1.91 9.73
CA PHE A 341 18.19 2.99 10.60
C PHE A 341 19.07 3.21 11.84
N GLY A 342 20.14 2.43 12.00
CA GLY A 342 20.98 2.39 13.20
C GLY A 342 20.25 1.90 14.47
N ARG A 343 19.02 1.38 14.32
CA ARG A 343 18.18 0.87 15.41
C ARG A 343 17.07 -0.02 14.87
N PRO A 344 16.46 -0.87 15.70
CA PRO A 344 15.31 -1.66 15.31
C PRO A 344 14.21 -0.79 14.71
N TYR A 345 13.60 -1.27 13.64
CA TYR A 345 12.55 -0.59 12.89
C TYR A 345 11.35 -1.50 12.75
N CYS A 346 10.15 -0.94 12.73
CA CYS A 346 8.92 -1.68 12.52
C CYS A 346 8.31 -1.26 11.18
N LEU A 347 8.20 -2.19 10.23
CA LEU A 347 7.59 -1.95 8.92
C LEU A 347 6.12 -1.57 9.06
N GLU A 348 5.39 -2.24 9.95
CA GLU A 348 3.96 -2.03 10.20
C GLU A 348 3.63 -0.68 10.85
N CYS A 349 4.54 -0.17 11.70
CA CYS A 349 4.38 1.14 12.32
C CYS A 349 5.12 2.25 11.57
N GLU A 350 5.89 1.90 10.55
CA GLU A 350 6.80 2.75 9.81
C GLU A 350 7.66 3.67 10.69
N ARG A 351 8.22 3.11 11.78
CA ARG A 351 9.01 3.89 12.75
C ARG A 351 10.09 3.08 13.44
N PRO A 352 11.22 3.73 13.78
CA PRO A 352 12.23 3.13 14.65
C PRO A 352 11.72 2.98 16.08
N TYR A 353 12.30 2.04 16.82
CA TYR A 353 12.05 1.86 18.25
C TYR A 353 13.33 1.49 19.00
N ARG A 354 13.38 1.80 20.30
CA ARG A 354 14.55 1.53 21.15
C ARG A 354 14.54 0.12 21.73
N ARG A 355 13.40 -0.30 22.27
CA ARG A 355 13.24 -1.61 22.92
C ARG A 355 12.03 -2.33 22.39
N MET A 356 12.20 -3.60 22.05
CA MET A 356 11.13 -4.47 21.55
C MET A 356 9.97 -4.54 22.56
N SER A 357 10.27 -4.66 23.86
CA SER A 357 9.28 -4.76 24.93
C SER A 357 8.37 -3.53 25.09
N GLU A 358 8.87 -2.35 24.73
CA GLU A 358 8.11 -1.09 24.71
C GLU A 358 7.29 -0.96 23.43
N HIS A 359 7.91 -1.28 22.29
CA HIS A 359 7.25 -1.27 20.99
C HIS A 359 6.04 -2.22 20.96
N ASN A 360 6.19 -3.44 21.48
CA ASN A 360 5.14 -4.46 21.49
C ASN A 360 3.87 -4.04 22.22
N LYS A 361 3.94 -3.02 23.10
CA LYS A 361 2.76 -2.48 23.80
C LYS A 361 1.87 -1.65 22.89
N THR A 362 2.46 -0.97 21.90
CA THR A 362 1.80 0.05 21.08
C THR A 362 1.82 -0.27 19.59
N CYS A 363 2.44 -1.37 19.18
CA CYS A 363 2.47 -1.77 17.78
C CYS A 363 1.07 -2.12 17.27
N LYS A 364 0.76 -1.66 16.05
CA LYS A 364 -0.51 -1.93 15.37
C LYS A 364 -0.63 -3.41 14.96
N ALA A 365 0.46 -3.99 14.48
CA ALA A 365 0.54 -5.39 14.08
C ALA A 365 1.03 -6.28 15.24
N ARG A 366 0.33 -6.19 16.38
CA ARG A 366 0.61 -7.03 17.56
C ARG A 366 -0.51 -8.02 17.80
N CYS A 367 -0.16 -9.20 18.30
CA CYS A 367 -1.15 -10.11 18.85
C CYS A 367 -1.50 -9.70 20.29
N VAL A 368 -2.77 -9.41 20.58
CA VAL A 368 -3.25 -9.07 21.94
C VAL A 368 -3.13 -10.27 22.91
N LEU A 369 -3.11 -11.50 22.37
CA LEU A 369 -3.07 -12.72 23.15
C LEU A 369 -1.64 -13.11 23.58
N CYS A 370 -0.66 -13.02 22.67
CA CYS A 370 0.72 -13.44 22.92
C CYS A 370 1.77 -12.30 22.85
N SER A 371 1.37 -11.06 22.55
CA SER A 371 2.23 -9.86 22.45
C SER A 371 3.32 -9.87 21.37
N ARG A 372 3.39 -10.91 20.52
CA ARG A 372 4.29 -10.91 19.36
C ARG A 372 3.86 -9.85 18.34
N VAL A 373 4.84 -9.35 17.60
CA VAL A 373 4.71 -8.26 16.65
C VAL A 373 5.34 -8.65 15.32
N GLY A 374 4.74 -8.17 14.22
CA GLY A 374 5.22 -8.42 12.87
C GLY A 374 4.06 -8.57 11.89
N PRO A 375 4.36 -8.78 10.61
CA PRO A 375 3.34 -8.83 9.55
C PRO A 375 2.39 -10.02 9.69
N LEU A 376 2.85 -11.12 10.29
CA LEU A 376 2.06 -12.31 10.60
C LEU A 376 1.13 -12.17 11.83
N PHE A 377 0.94 -10.95 12.35
CA PHE A 377 0.16 -10.72 13.56
C PHE A 377 -0.97 -9.71 13.35
N PRO A 378 -2.19 -9.93 13.91
CA PRO A 378 -2.54 -10.91 14.95
C PRO A 378 -2.44 -12.38 14.53
N CYS A 379 -2.10 -13.28 15.47
CA CYS A 379 -1.94 -14.70 15.15
C CYS A 379 -3.21 -15.26 14.47
N PRO A 380 -3.08 -15.93 13.31
CA PRO A 380 -4.21 -16.54 12.64
C PRO A 380 -4.77 -17.70 13.47
N SER A 381 -6.08 -17.92 13.40
CA SER A 381 -6.73 -19.08 14.01
C SER A 381 -6.33 -20.36 13.27
N SER A 382 -6.04 -21.42 14.02
CA SER A 382 -5.81 -22.76 13.50
C SER A 382 -7.08 -23.59 13.71
N ALA A 383 -7.56 -24.27 12.67
CA ALA A 383 -8.71 -25.16 12.78
C ALA A 383 -8.45 -26.24 13.85
N GLY A 384 -9.46 -26.55 14.66
CA GLY A 384 -9.40 -27.61 15.67
C GLY A 384 -8.58 -27.31 16.92
N PHE A 385 -7.99 -26.11 17.07
CA PHE A 385 -7.28 -25.74 18.29
C PHE A 385 -8.06 -24.74 19.13
N PHE A 386 -8.38 -25.12 20.38
CA PHE A 386 -8.93 -24.19 21.37
C PHE A 386 -8.34 -24.49 22.75
N LYS A 387 -7.57 -23.55 23.31
CA LYS A 387 -7.08 -23.63 24.69
C LYS A 387 -7.33 -22.35 25.46
N LYS A 388 -7.70 -22.49 26.73
CA LYS A 388 -7.86 -21.39 27.67
C LYS A 388 -6.70 -21.41 28.67
N CYS A 389 -6.01 -20.27 28.82
CA CYS A 389 -5.00 -20.13 29.87
C CYS A 389 -5.68 -20.03 31.24
N LYS A 390 -5.26 -20.89 32.18
CA LYS A 390 -5.80 -20.94 33.55
C LYS A 390 -5.47 -19.69 34.37
N GLU A 391 -4.32 -19.05 34.13
CA GLU A 391 -3.83 -17.92 34.91
C GLU A 391 -4.36 -16.55 34.46
N CYS A 392 -4.71 -16.40 33.18
CA CYS A 392 -5.07 -15.09 32.61
C CYS A 392 -6.43 -15.06 31.90
N ASN A 393 -7.14 -16.20 31.83
CA ASN A 393 -8.44 -16.38 31.18
C ASN A 393 -8.49 -16.06 29.67
N LYS A 394 -7.35 -15.85 29.01
CA LYS A 394 -7.28 -15.70 27.55
C LYS A 394 -7.61 -17.03 26.86
N LYS A 395 -8.34 -16.93 25.75
CA LYS A 395 -8.69 -18.06 24.86
C LYS A 395 -7.81 -17.97 23.62
N PHE A 396 -7.25 -19.09 23.19
CA PHE A 396 -6.31 -19.19 22.09
C PHE A 396 -6.85 -20.17 21.06
N THR A 397 -6.85 -19.74 19.80
CA THR A 397 -7.22 -20.54 18.63
C THR A 397 -6.01 -21.03 17.85
N ASN A 398 -4.80 -20.79 18.35
CA ASN A 398 -3.55 -21.16 17.68
C ASN A 398 -2.55 -21.71 18.69
N ASN A 399 -1.99 -22.89 18.42
CA ASN A 399 -1.05 -23.56 19.33
C ASN A 399 0.23 -22.74 19.53
N GLY A 400 0.84 -22.23 18.44
CA GLY A 400 2.03 -21.39 18.54
C GLY A 400 1.82 -20.12 19.36
N CYS A 401 0.64 -19.51 19.25
CA CYS A 401 0.23 -18.37 20.07
C CYS A 401 0.13 -18.75 21.56
N TYR A 402 -0.46 -19.91 21.86
CA TYR A 402 -0.60 -20.42 23.23
C TYR A 402 0.76 -20.80 23.85
N GLN A 403 1.61 -21.53 23.12
CA GLN A 403 2.92 -21.93 23.61
C GLN A 403 3.82 -20.72 23.89
N HIS A 404 3.88 -19.77 22.95
CA HIS A 404 4.65 -18.55 23.17
C HIS A 404 4.11 -17.74 24.35
N HIS A 405 2.78 -17.69 24.53
CA HIS A 405 2.16 -17.03 25.66
C HIS A 405 2.60 -17.63 27.02
N LEU A 406 2.71 -18.96 27.12
CA LEU A 406 3.19 -19.64 28.31
C LEU A 406 4.70 -19.42 28.52
N GLN A 407 5.50 -19.64 27.47
CA GLN A 407 6.97 -19.53 27.53
C GLN A 407 7.44 -18.11 27.88
N SER A 408 6.77 -17.09 27.32
CA SER A 408 7.11 -15.68 27.60
C SER A 408 6.60 -15.18 28.96
N GLY A 409 5.81 -15.97 29.69
CA GLY A 409 5.15 -15.54 30.92
C GLY A 409 4.19 -14.37 30.73
N PHE A 410 3.69 -14.14 29.51
CA PHE A 410 2.84 -12.99 29.20
C PHE A 410 1.50 -13.01 29.98
N CYS A 411 1.05 -14.19 30.41
CA CYS A 411 -0.09 -14.36 31.33
C CYS A 411 0.04 -13.57 32.63
N LYS A 412 1.26 -13.44 33.17
CA LYS A 412 1.53 -12.72 34.42
C LYS A 412 1.35 -11.21 34.24
N ARG A 413 1.71 -10.72 33.05
CA ARG A 413 1.68 -9.30 32.71
C ARG A 413 0.35 -8.86 32.11
N SER A 414 -0.41 -9.76 31.50
CA SER A 414 -1.66 -9.39 30.84
C SER A 414 -2.78 -10.39 31.07
N LYS A 415 -3.90 -9.87 31.60
CA LYS A 415 -5.08 -10.65 32.00
C LYS A 415 -6.32 -10.23 31.21
N LYS A 416 -7.21 -11.18 30.93
CA LYS A 416 -8.53 -10.94 30.35
C LYS A 416 -9.56 -10.83 31.47
N CYS A 417 -10.35 -9.76 31.48
CA CYS A 417 -11.46 -9.61 32.42
C CYS A 417 -12.53 -10.67 32.14
N LYS A 418 -13.05 -11.28 33.21
CA LYS A 418 -14.11 -12.30 33.11
C LYS A 418 -15.44 -11.68 32.67
N ASP A 419 -15.70 -10.44 33.05
CA ASP A 419 -17.03 -9.82 32.90
C ASP A 419 -17.14 -9.05 31.58
N CYS A 420 -16.17 -8.19 31.26
CA CYS A 420 -16.20 -7.38 30.03
C CYS A 420 -15.35 -7.94 28.88
N GLY A 421 -14.61 -9.04 29.10
CA GLY A 421 -13.76 -9.65 28.07
C GLY A 421 -12.55 -8.83 27.62
N SER A 422 -12.36 -7.61 28.13
CA SER A 422 -11.23 -6.76 27.77
C SER A 422 -9.89 -7.32 28.27
N VAL A 423 -8.82 -7.10 27.52
CA VAL A 423 -7.45 -7.53 27.86
C VAL A 423 -6.66 -6.35 28.40
N TRP A 424 -6.02 -6.53 29.55
CA TRP A 424 -5.35 -5.47 30.32
C TRP A 424 -3.87 -5.79 30.54
N ASP A 425 -3.04 -4.77 30.72
CA ASP A 425 -1.65 -4.89 31.22
C ASP A 425 -1.65 -4.57 32.73
N VAL A 426 -1.24 -5.55 33.54
CA VAL A 426 -1.29 -5.50 35.01
C VAL A 426 -0.44 -4.35 35.55
N ALA A 427 0.73 -4.09 34.96
CA ALA A 427 1.63 -3.05 35.45
C ALA A 427 1.11 -1.64 35.17
N VAL A 428 0.45 -1.45 34.02
CA VAL A 428 -0.20 -0.16 33.69
C VAL A 428 -1.39 0.08 34.60
N ASN A 429 -2.16 -0.98 34.90
CA ASN A 429 -3.33 -0.88 35.75
C ASN A 429 -2.97 -0.55 37.22
N ASN A 430 -1.88 -1.14 37.73
CA ASN A 430 -1.43 -0.87 39.10
C ASN A 430 -0.86 0.55 39.28
N ARG A 431 -0.23 1.12 38.22
CA ARG A 431 0.40 2.46 38.28
C ARG A 431 -0.57 3.62 38.13
N ASN A 432 -1.61 3.46 37.31
CA ASN A 432 -2.54 4.56 36.97
C ASN A 432 -3.75 4.66 37.91
N GLY A 433 -3.66 4.06 39.11
CA GLY A 433 -4.67 4.06 40.18
C GLY A 433 -6.03 4.66 39.81
N ARG A 434 -6.94 3.84 39.27
CA ARG A 434 -8.36 4.22 39.15
C ARG A 434 -9.25 3.14 39.74
N LYS A 435 -10.17 3.62 40.59
CA LYS A 435 -11.28 2.90 41.22
C LYS A 435 -12.02 2.08 40.16
N GLY A 436 -12.18 0.78 40.41
CA GLY A 436 -13.06 -0.03 39.58
C GLY A 436 -12.64 -1.47 39.29
N LEU A 437 -11.50 -1.99 39.78
CA LEU A 437 -11.11 -3.40 39.56
C LEU A 437 -10.21 -3.90 40.69
N VAL A 438 -10.59 -5.00 41.36
CA VAL A 438 -9.72 -5.69 42.35
C VAL A 438 -9.13 -6.94 41.72
N ALA A 439 -7.81 -7.09 41.77
CA ALA A 439 -7.17 -8.36 41.46
C ALA A 439 -7.45 -9.34 42.62
N VAL A 440 -8.52 -10.12 42.52
CA VAL A 440 -8.81 -11.18 43.49
C VAL A 440 -8.24 -12.48 42.93
N ASN A 441 -7.10 -12.92 43.46
CA ASN A 441 -6.36 -14.10 43.02
C ASN A 441 -6.02 -14.09 41.52
N ALA A 442 -5.82 -15.26 40.90
CA ALA A 442 -5.46 -15.43 39.49
C ALA A 442 -6.50 -14.93 38.48
N SER A 443 -7.43 -14.03 38.84
CA SER A 443 -8.40 -13.43 37.91
C SER A 443 -8.67 -11.95 38.15
N VAL A 444 -9.05 -11.25 37.07
CA VAL A 444 -9.46 -9.84 37.08
C VAL A 444 -10.96 -9.78 36.78
N ARG A 445 -11.70 -9.05 37.60
CA ARG A 445 -13.15 -8.79 37.47
C ARG A 445 -13.41 -7.29 37.46
N CYS A 446 -14.44 -6.87 36.74
CA CYS A 446 -15.09 -5.57 36.86
C CYS A 446 -15.47 -5.33 38.32
N ALA A 447 -15.02 -4.24 38.96
CA ALA A 447 -15.62 -3.84 40.23
C ALA A 447 -17.00 -3.29 39.86
N THR A 448 -18.01 -4.05 40.28
CA THR A 448 -19.39 -3.60 40.23
C THR A 448 -19.53 -2.34 41.06
N THR A 449 -20.12 -1.34 40.41
CA THR A 449 -20.66 -0.11 40.97
C THR A 449 -21.36 -0.31 42.30
N THR A 450 -20.85 0.36 43.33
CA THR A 450 -21.71 0.96 44.35
C THR A 450 -21.25 2.39 44.59
N THR A 451 -22.22 3.30 44.45
CA THR A 451 -22.26 4.67 45.00
C THR A 451 -21.58 5.79 44.18
N THR A 452 -22.40 6.30 43.24
CA THR A 452 -22.65 7.71 42.85
C THR A 452 -21.55 8.66 42.36
N LEU A 453 -21.95 9.37 41.29
CA LEU A 453 -21.52 10.68 40.76
C LEU A 453 -20.32 10.73 39.78
N SER A 454 -20.70 10.63 38.50
CA SER A 454 -20.38 11.55 37.39
C SER A 454 -19.01 12.26 37.41
N VAL A 455 -18.06 11.75 36.61
CA VAL A 455 -17.27 12.55 35.64
C VAL A 455 -16.90 11.63 34.48
N ALA A 456 -17.30 12.01 33.26
CA ALA A 456 -16.92 11.33 32.03
C ALA A 456 -15.40 11.41 31.81
N ALA A 457 -14.73 10.25 31.72
CA ALA A 457 -13.39 10.15 31.18
C ALA A 457 -13.32 8.93 30.25
N THR A 458 -12.95 9.18 29.01
CA THR A 458 -12.81 8.26 27.87
C THR A 458 -11.95 7.03 28.20
N PHE A 459 -12.48 5.85 27.90
CA PHE A 459 -11.78 4.56 27.98
C PHE A 459 -11.17 4.22 26.62
N ASN A 460 -9.90 3.80 26.59
CA ASN A 460 -9.29 3.12 25.44
C ASN A 460 -9.03 1.64 25.80
N PRO A 461 -10.02 0.74 25.67
CA PRO A 461 -9.77 -0.69 25.70
C PRO A 461 -8.86 -1.09 24.53
N LEU A 462 -8.04 -2.14 24.71
CA LEU A 462 -7.29 -2.76 23.62
C LEU A 462 -8.29 -3.50 22.70
N SER A 463 -8.85 -2.81 21.71
CA SER A 463 -9.88 -3.35 20.82
C SER A 463 -9.41 -4.66 20.16
N PRO A 464 -10.13 -5.78 20.37
CA PRO A 464 -9.93 -7.00 19.58
C PRO A 464 -10.53 -6.81 18.18
N LYS A 465 -9.80 -7.20 17.13
CA LYS A 465 -10.42 -7.51 15.84
C LYS A 465 -11.08 -8.88 15.97
N ASN A 466 -12.38 -8.96 15.68
CA ASN A 466 -13.19 -10.16 15.85
C ASN A 466 -12.69 -11.31 14.96
N ALA A 467 -12.66 -12.51 15.52
CA ALA A 467 -12.49 -13.75 14.78
C ALA A 467 -13.86 -14.19 14.22
N THR A 468 -13.88 -14.54 12.94
CA THR A 468 -15.04 -15.06 12.21
C THR A 468 -15.59 -16.33 12.89
N PRO A 469 -16.92 -16.51 13.02
CA PRO A 469 -17.49 -17.77 13.47
C PRO A 469 -17.46 -18.81 12.33
N THR A 470 -17.04 -20.03 12.64
CA THR A 470 -17.26 -21.21 11.80
C THR A 470 -18.70 -21.69 12.02
N ALA A 471 -19.49 -21.75 10.93
CA ALA A 471 -20.77 -22.42 10.90
C ALA A 471 -20.56 -23.94 10.89
N SER A 472 -21.49 -24.62 11.57
CA SER A 472 -21.65 -26.07 11.77
C SER A 472 -21.85 -26.86 10.49
#